data_AF-A0A6N6RYU5-F1
#
_entry.id   AF-A0A6N6RYU5-F1
#
_cell.length_a   1.000
_cell.length_b   1.000
_cell.length_c   1.000
_cell.angle_alpha   90.00
_cell.angle_beta   90.00
_cell.angle_gamma   90.00
#
_symmetry.space_group_name_H-M   'P 1'
#
loop_
_entity.id
_entity.type
_entity.pdbx_description
1 polymer ?
#
loop_
_entity_poly.entity_id
_entity_poly.type
_entity_poly.pdbx_seq_one_letter_code
_entity_poly.pdbx_strand_id
1 'polypeptide(L)'
;LILVTLLLVIFHTAFVRLWMEMAGYFSRQRIHDVLAGGLLAASEEMFFRGVLLQYMTRTLDWSPYYAVAISAAAFALCHVIWKKRLALFSVWAFWEGAVLGAIYIYTGSLPVVMAVHAVHDIAGFALFSIQRRRGFLLFGKHPGF
;
A
#
# COMPACT_ATOMS: atom_id res chain seq x y z
N LEU A 1 -9.60 7.40 2.77
CA LEU A 1 -9.83 8.86 2.64
C LEU A 1 -9.70 9.62 3.97
N ILE A 2 -10.38 9.19 5.04
CA ILE A 2 -10.40 9.90 6.34
C ILE A 2 -9.00 10.01 6.96
N LEU A 3 -8.25 8.90 7.05
CA LEU A 3 -6.89 8.89 7.63
C LEU A 3 -5.94 9.82 6.86
N VAL A 4 -5.94 9.74 5.53
CA VAL A 4 -5.10 10.60 4.66
C VAL A 4 -5.44 12.08 4.85
N THR A 5 -6.74 12.40 4.94
CA THR A 5 -7.20 13.78 5.17
C THR A 5 -6.76 14.27 6.55
N LEU A 6 -6.89 13.43 7.58
CA LEU A 6 -6.51 13.76 8.95
C LEU A 6 -4.99 13.96 9.07
N LEU A 7 -4.18 13.09 8.46
CA LEU A 7 -2.73 13.24 8.42
C LEU A 7 -2.31 14.50 7.67
N LEU A 8 -2.99 14.83 6.57
CA LEU A 8 -2.75 16.06 5.81
C LEU A 8 -3.10 17.31 6.64
N VAL A 9 -4.19 17.30 7.39
CA VAL A 9 -4.61 18.45 8.21
C VAL A 9 -3.66 18.66 9.40
N ILE A 10 -3.29 17.58 10.10
CA ILE A 10 -2.48 17.66 11.33
C ILE A 10 -0.99 17.86 11.04
N PHE A 11 -0.46 17.12 10.07
CA PHE A 11 0.98 17.06 9.80
C PHE A 11 1.36 17.70 8.46
N HIS A 12 0.45 18.44 7.84
CA HIS A 12 0.53 19.13 6.55
C HIS A 12 1.91 19.09 5.87
N THR A 13 2.85 19.94 6.31
CA THR A 13 4.16 20.09 5.67
C THR A 13 5.00 18.81 5.70
N ALA A 14 4.99 18.09 6.83
CA ALA A 14 5.70 16.83 6.98
C ALA A 14 5.08 15.74 6.11
N PHE A 15 3.75 15.69 6.04
CA PHE A 15 3.00 14.75 5.20
C PHE A 15 3.26 14.99 3.71
N VAL A 16 3.10 16.23 3.23
CA VAL A 16 3.33 16.60 1.83
C VAL A 16 4.78 16.32 1.42
N ARG A 17 5.76 16.66 2.26
CA ARG A 17 7.18 16.38 1.99
C ARG A 17 7.45 14.87 1.88
N LEU A 18 6.96 14.07 2.82
CA LEU A 18 7.12 12.60 2.77
C LEU A 18 6.45 12.01 1.52
N TRP A 19 5.24 12.48 1.20
CA TRP A 19 4.49 12.05 0.03
C TRP A 19 5.22 12.35 -1.28
N MET A 20 5.77 13.56 -1.42
CA MET A 20 6.53 13.93 -2.61
C MET A 20 7.86 13.18 -2.69
N GLU A 21 8.51 12.88 -1.56
CA GLU A 21 9.69 12.00 -1.52
C GLU A 21 9.36 10.57 -1.99
N MET A 22 8.20 10.03 -1.62
CA MET A 22 7.71 8.75 -2.14
C MET A 22 7.46 8.80 -3.66
N ALA A 23 6.77 9.85 -4.15
CA ALA A 23 6.51 10.03 -5.57
C ALA A 23 7.81 10.17 -6.40
N GLY A 24 8.86 10.75 -5.79
CA GLY A 24 10.21 10.79 -6.35
C GLY A 24 10.95 9.45 -6.28
N TYR A 25 10.78 8.69 -5.20
CA TYR A 25 11.39 7.35 -5.05
C TYR A 25 10.88 6.38 -6.12
N PHE A 26 9.57 6.36 -6.37
CA PHE A 26 8.94 5.53 -7.41
C PHE A 26 8.92 6.21 -8.80
N SER A 27 9.95 6.99 -9.16
CA SER A 27 9.93 7.89 -10.32
C SER A 27 9.83 7.21 -11.70
N ARG A 28 10.14 5.92 -11.83
CA ARG A 28 9.96 5.14 -13.06
C ARG A 28 8.57 4.53 -13.12
N GLN A 29 7.58 5.38 -13.40
CA GLN A 29 6.16 5.00 -13.54
C GLN A 29 5.64 5.36 -14.93
N ARG A 30 6.20 4.76 -15.97
CA ARG A 30 5.54 4.69 -17.27
C ARG A 30 4.31 3.79 -17.13
N ILE A 31 3.41 3.84 -18.12
CA ILE A 31 2.16 3.07 -18.05
C ILE A 31 2.41 1.57 -17.83
N HIS A 32 3.46 0.99 -18.42
CA HIS A 32 3.83 -0.41 -18.21
C HIS A 32 4.34 -0.67 -16.78
N ASP A 33 5.09 0.25 -16.19
CA ASP A 33 5.57 0.11 -14.80
C ASP A 33 4.38 0.12 -13.82
N VAL A 34 3.39 0.99 -14.08
CA VAL A 34 2.16 1.09 -13.28
C VAL A 34 1.35 -0.21 -13.37
N LEU A 35 1.16 -0.74 -14.58
CA LEU A 35 0.45 -2.00 -14.79
C LEU A 35 1.21 -3.19 -14.19
N ALA A 36 2.54 -3.22 -14.34
CA ALA A 36 3.39 -4.25 -13.75
C ALA A 36 3.31 -4.21 -12.22
N GLY A 37 3.32 -3.01 -11.62
CA GLY A 37 3.13 -2.82 -10.18
C GLY A 37 1.78 -3.36 -9.69
N GLY A 38 0.68 -3.03 -10.39
CA GLY A 38 -0.64 -3.57 -10.05
C GLY A 38 -0.73 -5.10 -10.18
N LEU A 39 -0.13 -5.68 -11.23
CA LEU A 39 -0.10 -7.14 -11.40
C LEU A 39 0.78 -7.83 -10.37
N LEU A 40 1.89 -7.20 -9.96
CA LEU A 40 2.72 -7.67 -8.86
C LEU A 40 1.92 -7.67 -7.54
N ALA A 41 1.23 -6.57 -7.23
CA ALA A 41 0.35 -6.45 -6.07
C ALA A 41 -0.71 -7.57 -6.03
N ALA A 42 -1.37 -7.88 -7.15
CA ALA A 42 -2.27 -9.03 -7.23
C ALA A 42 -1.55 -10.36 -6.95
N SER A 43 -0.31 -10.52 -7.39
CA SER A 43 0.46 -11.76 -7.19
C SER A 43 0.91 -11.93 -5.74
N GLU A 44 1.22 -10.83 -5.04
CA GLU A 44 1.56 -10.85 -3.61
C GLU A 44 0.40 -11.43 -2.77
N GLU A 45 -0.84 -11.12 -3.12
CA GLU A 45 -2.02 -11.66 -2.43
C GLU A 45 -2.10 -13.19 -2.47
N MET A 46 -1.62 -13.82 -3.55
CA MET A 46 -1.57 -15.27 -3.63
C MET A 46 -0.72 -15.87 -2.49
N PHE A 47 0.38 -15.21 -2.12
CA PHE A 47 1.21 -15.64 -1.02
C PHE A 47 0.61 -15.23 0.34
N PHE A 48 0.34 -13.94 0.56
CA PHE A 48 -0.05 -13.46 1.89
C PHE A 48 -1.45 -13.93 2.31
N ARG A 49 -2.41 -13.98 1.39
CA ARG A 49 -3.80 -14.37 1.67
C ARG A 49 -4.05 -15.81 1.26
N GLY A 50 -3.53 -16.23 0.11
CA GLY A 50 -3.70 -17.59 -0.40
C GLY A 50 -2.90 -18.66 0.34
N VAL A 51 -1.67 -18.35 0.79
CA VAL A 51 -0.81 -19.31 1.49
C VAL A 51 -0.72 -19.00 2.97
N LEU A 52 -0.14 -17.86 3.36
CA LEU A 52 0.21 -17.57 4.75
C LEU A 52 -1.03 -17.47 5.66
N LEU A 53 -1.99 -16.62 5.29
CA LEU A 53 -3.23 -16.45 6.06
C LEU A 53 -4.07 -17.74 6.10
N GLN A 54 -4.20 -18.44 4.97
CA GLN A 54 -4.92 -19.72 4.94
C GLN A 54 -4.24 -20.78 5.78
N TYR A 55 -2.91 -20.91 5.74
CA TYR A 55 -2.17 -21.85 6.57
C TYR A 55 -2.43 -21.62 8.06
N MET A 56 -2.32 -20.37 8.52
CA MET A 56 -2.60 -20.03 9.92
C MET A 56 -4.05 -20.32 10.32
N THR A 57 -5.02 -19.97 9.47
CA THR A 57 -6.45 -20.12 9.81
C THR A 57 -7.02 -21.53 9.61
N ARG A 58 -6.52 -22.28 8.63
CA ARG A 58 -7.06 -23.61 8.26
C ARG A 58 -6.22 -24.76 8.77
N THR A 59 -4.90 -24.59 8.87
CA THR A 59 -3.99 -25.67 9.30
C THR A 59 -3.63 -25.54 10.77
N LEU A 60 -3.35 -24.33 11.25
CA LEU A 60 -3.02 -24.09 12.66
C LEU A 60 -4.25 -23.76 13.53
N ASP A 61 -5.43 -23.59 12.91
CA ASP A 61 -6.69 -23.21 13.57
C ASP A 61 -6.58 -21.92 14.42
N TRP A 62 -5.76 -20.97 13.94
CA TRP A 62 -5.61 -19.69 14.62
C TRP A 62 -6.83 -18.80 14.40
N SER A 63 -7.13 -17.98 15.43
CA SER A 63 -8.13 -16.92 15.30
C SER A 63 -7.83 -16.03 14.08
N PRO A 64 -8.84 -15.75 13.23
CA PRO A 64 -8.67 -14.91 12.03
C PRO A 64 -8.05 -13.55 12.33
N TYR A 65 -8.35 -12.96 13.49
CA TYR A 65 -7.81 -11.66 13.89
C TYR A 65 -6.28 -11.70 14.08
N TYR A 66 -5.77 -12.72 14.77
CA TYR A 66 -4.32 -12.89 14.95
C TYR A 66 -3.64 -13.25 13.64
N ALA A 67 -4.24 -14.12 12.83
CA ALA A 67 -3.69 -14.51 11.54
C ALA A 67 -3.59 -13.31 10.57
N VAL A 68 -4.59 -12.42 10.54
CA VAL A 68 -4.54 -11.17 9.77
C VAL A 68 -3.43 -10.25 10.28
N ALA A 69 -3.31 -10.06 11.61
CA ALA A 69 -2.27 -9.20 12.17
C ALA A 69 -0.85 -9.70 11.83
N ILE A 70 -0.61 -11.00 11.92
CA ILE A 70 0.69 -11.61 11.58
C ILE A 70 0.95 -11.56 10.07
N SER A 71 -0.04 -11.86 9.22
CA SER A 71 0.11 -11.75 7.76
C SER A 71 0.38 -10.31 7.33
N ALA A 72 -0.32 -9.33 7.93
CA ALA A 72 -0.09 -7.91 7.69
C ALA A 72 1.29 -7.42 8.16
N ALA A 73 1.78 -7.94 9.30
CA ALA A 73 3.13 -7.66 9.77
C ALA A 73 4.19 -8.20 8.80
N ALA A 74 4.03 -9.44 8.31
CA ALA A 74 4.92 -10.02 7.30
C ALA A 74 4.90 -9.19 6.00
N PHE A 75 3.72 -8.78 5.54
CA PHE A 75 3.56 -7.90 4.38
C PHE A 75 4.30 -6.57 4.57
N ALA A 76 4.11 -5.92 5.72
CA ALA A 76 4.78 -4.66 6.06
C ALA A 76 6.31 -4.76 6.08
N LEU A 77 6.85 -5.88 6.58
CA LEU A 77 8.30 -6.13 6.62
C LEU A 77 8.89 -6.23 5.21
N CYS A 78 8.16 -6.80 4.25
CA CYS A 78 8.56 -6.84 2.84
C CYS A 78 8.54 -5.45 2.17
N HIS A 79 7.85 -4.48 2.77
CA HIS A 79 7.70 -3.11 2.26
C HIS A 79 8.61 -2.09 2.97
N VAL A 80 9.60 -2.54 3.74
CA VAL A 80 10.57 -1.64 4.37
C VAL A 80 11.48 -1.02 3.31
N ILE A 81 11.41 0.29 3.18
CA ILE A 81 12.35 1.08 2.38
C ILE A 81 13.53 1.50 3.25
N TRP A 82 14.75 1.07 2.90
CA TRP A 82 15.99 1.32 3.66
C TRP A 82 16.42 2.80 3.77
N LYS A 83 15.62 3.75 3.24
CA LYS A 83 15.79 5.18 3.48
C LYS A 83 14.97 5.57 4.71
N LYS A 84 15.64 6.05 5.78
CA LYS A 84 15.02 6.33 7.10
C LYS A 84 13.64 7.00 7.06
N ARG A 85 13.45 8.02 6.22
CA ARG A 85 12.16 8.75 6.14
C ARG A 85 11.07 7.96 5.43
N LEU A 86 11.45 7.15 4.44
CA LEU A 86 10.53 6.30 3.68
C LEU A 86 10.23 4.98 4.39
N ALA A 87 10.97 4.62 5.44
CA ALA A 87 10.69 3.44 6.25
C ALA A 87 9.27 3.46 6.85
N LEU A 88 8.69 4.65 7.07
CA LEU A 88 7.29 4.81 7.49
C LEU A 88 6.28 4.25 6.48
N PHE A 89 6.68 4.03 5.23
CA PHE A 89 5.86 3.33 4.25
C PHE A 89 5.48 1.91 4.70
N SER A 90 6.33 1.24 5.48
CA SER A 90 5.99 -0.07 6.05
C SER A 90 4.80 -0.01 7.02
N VAL A 91 4.58 1.11 7.71
CA VAL A 91 3.39 1.32 8.56
C VAL A 91 2.12 1.45 7.71
N TRP A 92 2.22 2.13 6.57
CA TRP A 92 1.14 2.17 5.59
C TRP A 92 0.85 0.78 5.03
N ALA A 93 1.90 0.04 4.63
CA ALA A 93 1.77 -1.33 4.14
C ALA A 93 1.17 -2.27 5.20
N PHE A 94 1.47 -2.09 6.49
CA PHE A 94 0.81 -2.84 7.56
C PHE A 94 -0.70 -2.59 7.58
N TRP A 95 -1.11 -1.33 7.53
CA TRP A 95 -2.52 -0.95 7.52
C TRP A 95 -3.25 -1.51 6.30
N GLU A 96 -2.66 -1.38 5.11
CA GLU A 96 -3.16 -1.98 3.88
C GLU A 96 -3.24 -3.51 3.99
N GLY A 97 -2.20 -4.11 4.55
CA GLY A 97 -2.11 -5.52 4.90
C GLY A 97 -3.32 -6.00 5.71
N ALA A 98 -3.65 -5.26 6.77
CA ALA A 98 -4.78 -5.56 7.65
C ALA A 98 -6.13 -5.41 6.91
N VAL A 99 -6.31 -4.35 6.11
CA VAL A 99 -7.54 -4.12 5.34
C VAL A 99 -7.77 -5.22 4.31
N LEU A 100 -6.77 -5.56 3.50
CA LEU A 100 -6.86 -6.63 2.51
C LEU A 100 -7.09 -8.00 3.17
N GLY A 101 -6.46 -8.25 4.33
CA GLY A 101 -6.73 -9.45 5.13
C GLY A 101 -8.18 -9.51 5.62
N ALA A 102 -8.73 -8.39 6.11
CA ALA A 102 -10.12 -8.31 6.53
C ALA A 102 -11.11 -8.52 5.35
N ILE A 103 -10.83 -7.93 4.18
CA ILE A 103 -11.61 -8.16 2.96
C ILE A 103 -11.59 -9.64 2.58
N TYR A 104 -10.43 -10.31 2.67
CA TYR A 104 -10.32 -11.74 2.39
C TYR A 104 -11.20 -12.56 3.33
N ILE A 105 -11.13 -12.31 4.64
CA ILE A 105 -11.94 -13.02 5.64
C ILE A 105 -13.44 -12.79 5.41
N TYR A 106 -13.84 -11.56 5.07
CA TYR A 106 -15.24 -11.21 4.82
C TYR A 106 -15.79 -11.82 3.52
N THR A 107 -15.01 -11.79 2.45
CA THR A 107 -15.46 -12.22 1.11
C THR A 107 -15.20 -13.69 0.83
N GLY A 108 -14.21 -14.30 1.50
CA GLY A 108 -13.70 -15.63 1.19
C GLY A 108 -13.08 -15.76 -0.20
N SER A 109 -12.82 -14.64 -0.90
CA SER A 109 -12.47 -14.64 -2.32
C SER A 109 -11.10 -14.03 -2.56
N LEU A 110 -10.15 -14.88 -2.94
CA LEU A 110 -8.80 -14.45 -3.31
C LEU A 110 -8.81 -13.50 -4.53
N PRO A 111 -9.55 -13.78 -5.63
CA PRO A 111 -9.61 -12.87 -6.77
C PRO A 111 -10.13 -11.47 -6.42
N VAL A 112 -11.05 -11.35 -5.46
CA VAL A 112 -11.56 -10.04 -5.01
C VAL A 112 -10.44 -9.23 -4.37
N VAL A 113 -9.68 -9.82 -3.45
CA VAL A 113 -8.58 -9.10 -2.78
C VAL A 113 -7.46 -8.76 -3.75
N MET A 114 -7.12 -9.68 -4.66
CA MET A 114 -6.17 -9.43 -5.75
C MET A 114 -6.58 -8.21 -6.60
N ALA A 115 -7.86 -8.13 -6.97
CA ALA A 115 -8.37 -7.00 -7.75
C ALA A 115 -8.32 -5.69 -6.96
N VAL A 116 -8.71 -5.71 -5.68
CA VAL A 116 -8.65 -4.53 -4.80
C VAL A 116 -7.22 -4.01 -4.68
N HIS A 117 -6.26 -4.90 -4.38
CA HIS A 117 -4.85 -4.51 -4.23
C HIS A 117 -4.27 -4.00 -5.55
N ALA A 118 -4.51 -4.68 -6.67
CA ALA A 118 -4.07 -4.22 -7.98
C ALA A 118 -4.62 -2.84 -8.36
N VAL A 119 -5.91 -2.61 -8.13
CA VAL A 119 -6.55 -1.31 -8.40
C VAL A 119 -5.98 -0.22 -7.50
N HIS A 120 -5.76 -0.53 -6.21
CA HIS A 120 -5.15 0.40 -5.26
C HIS A 120 -3.76 0.84 -5.74
N ASP A 121 -2.90 -0.10 -6.12
CA ASP A 121 -1.54 0.20 -6.57
C ASP A 121 -1.49 0.92 -7.91
N ILE A 122 -2.33 0.52 -8.87
CA ILE A 122 -2.46 1.23 -10.15
C ILE A 122 -2.88 2.68 -9.89
N ALA A 123 -3.87 2.90 -9.03
CA ALA A 123 -4.34 4.24 -8.69
C ALA A 123 -3.25 5.06 -7.97
N GLY A 124 -2.56 4.47 -6.99
CA GLY A 124 -1.49 5.10 -6.24
C GLY A 124 -0.31 5.50 -7.12
N PHE A 125 0.17 4.59 -7.97
CA PHE A 125 1.26 4.87 -8.90
C PHE A 125 0.86 5.86 -10.01
N ALA A 126 -0.37 5.80 -10.52
CA ALA A 126 -0.88 6.82 -11.44
C ALA A 126 -0.91 8.20 -10.78
N LEU A 127 -1.36 8.28 -9.52
CA LEU A 127 -1.40 9.51 -8.74
C LEU A 127 0.00 10.08 -8.51
N PHE A 128 0.97 9.26 -8.09
CA PHE A 128 2.37 9.67 -7.96
C PHE A 128 2.95 10.17 -9.29
N SER A 129 2.65 9.50 -10.41
CA SER A 129 3.10 9.91 -11.74
C SER A 129 2.54 11.29 -12.13
N ILE A 130 1.27 11.57 -11.81
CA ILE A 130 0.64 12.88 -12.05
C ILE A 130 1.26 13.95 -11.15
N GLN A 131 1.37 13.70 -9.85
CA GLN A 131 1.85 14.68 -8.86
C GLN A 131 3.33 15.04 -9.06
N ARG A 132 4.15 14.10 -9.53
CA ARG A 132 5.53 14.40 -9.91
C ARG A 132 5.60 15.41 -11.06
N ARG A 133 4.64 15.39 -12.00
CA ARG A 133 4.62 16.31 -13.14
C ARG A 133 4.00 17.67 -12.79
N ARG A 134 2.98 17.68 -11.93
CA ARG A 134 2.10 18.84 -11.68
C ARG A 134 2.29 19.49 -10.30
N GLY A 135 3.01 18.87 -9.38
CA GLY A 135 3.00 19.21 -7.96
C GLY A 135 1.94 18.42 -7.19
N PHE A 136 1.93 18.56 -5.86
CA PHE A 136 0.95 17.92 -5.00
C PHE A 136 -0.47 18.44 -5.33
N LEU A 137 -1.48 17.58 -5.46
CA LEU A 137 -2.78 17.94 -6.08
C LEU A 137 -3.50 19.19 -5.52
N LEU A 138 -3.25 19.58 -4.28
CA LEU A 138 -3.84 20.75 -3.63
C LEU A 138 -3.01 22.04 -3.78
N PHE A 139 -1.80 21.94 -4.32
CA PHE A 139 -0.85 23.05 -4.45
C PHE A 139 -0.22 23.01 -5.85
N GLY A 140 -0.34 24.10 -6.61
CA GLY A 140 0.43 24.25 -7.86
C GLY A 140 1.92 24.04 -7.61
N LYS A 141 2.69 23.67 -8.64
CA LYS A 141 4.16 23.49 -8.60
C LYS A 141 4.82 24.51 -7.66
N HIS A 142 5.21 24.08 -6.46
CA HIS A 142 5.95 24.92 -5.54
C HIS A 142 7.44 24.78 -5.89
N PRO A 143 8.15 25.87 -6.24
CA PRO A 143 9.59 25.81 -6.44
C PRO A 143 10.25 25.49 -5.08
N GLY A 144 10.94 24.36 -4.99
CA GLY A 144 11.62 23.92 -3.76
C GLY A 144 11.45 22.45 -3.38
N PHE A 145 10.73 21.67 -4.19
CA PHE A 145 10.73 20.20 -4.15
C PHE A 145 11.05 19.65 -5.55
#